data_AF-A0A0J1CN77-F1
#
_entry.id   AF-A0A0J1CN77-F1
#
_cell.length_a   1.000
_cell.length_b   1.000
_cell.length_c   1.000
_cell.angle_alpha   90.00
_cell.angle_beta   90.00
_cell.angle_gamma   90.00
#
_symmetry.space_group_name_H-M   'P 1'
#
loop_
_entity.id
_entity.type
_entity.pdbx_description
1 polymer ?
#
loop_
_entity_poly.entity_id
_entity_poly.type
_entity_poly.pdbx_seq_one_letter_code
_entity_poly.pdbx_strand_id
1 'polypeptide(L)' 'MLARFLRDGETWTQAMERYLPQIPVRRLGQPQEIADTIAWIAADAPGFMTAQVIAVDGGRSL' A
#
# COMPACT_ATOMS: atom_id res chain seq x y z
N MET A 1 5.34 -11.03 -11.91
CA MET A 1 5.30 -10.38 -10.57
C MET A 1 4.05 -10.76 -9.78
N LEU A 2 2.85 -10.67 -10.37
CA LEU A 2 1.58 -11.01 -9.67
C LEU A 2 1.29 -12.52 -9.54
N ALA A 3 1.85 -13.37 -10.42
CA ALA A 3 1.67 -14.82 -10.36
C ALA A 3 2.16 -15.46 -9.05
N ARG A 4 3.04 -14.78 -8.30
CA ARG A 4 3.52 -15.24 -6.99
C ARG A 4 2.52 -15.01 -5.86
N PHE A 5 1.47 -14.23 -6.10
CA PHE A 5 0.47 -13.86 -5.09
C PHE A 5 -0.73 -14.82 -5.06
N LEU A 6 -1.00 -15.48 -6.19
CA LEU A 6 -2.03 -16.51 -6.33
C LEU A 6 -1.51 -17.82 -5.71
N ARG A 7 -2.35 -18.47 -4.90
CA ARG A 7 -2.11 -19.85 -4.47
C ARG A 7 -2.45 -20.80 -5.62
N ASP A 8 -1.91 -22.02 -5.58
CA ASP A 8 -2.17 -23.02 -6.62
C ASP A 8 -3.68 -23.23 -6.82
N GLY A 9 -4.15 -22.99 -8.06
CA GLY A 9 -5.56 -23.08 -8.43
C GLY A 9 -6.44 -21.88 -8.04
N GLU A 10 -5.91 -20.84 -7.41
CA GLU A 10 -6.65 -19.66 -6.97
C GLU A 10 -6.85 -18.65 -8.12
N THR A 11 -8.08 -18.18 -8.29
CA THR A 11 -8.39 -17.08 -9.22
C THR A 11 -8.02 -15.72 -8.63
N TRP A 12 -7.95 -14.71 -9.50
CA TRP A 12 -7.71 -13.32 -9.07
C TRP A 12 -8.74 -12.79 -8.08
N THR A 13 -10.02 -13.10 -8.32
CA THR A 13 -11.11 -12.68 -7.45
C THR A 13 -10.95 -13.28 -6.05
N GLN A 14 -10.70 -14.58 -5.97
CA GLN A 14 -10.47 -15.27 -4.69
C GLN A 14 -9.26 -14.72 -3.93
N ALA A 15 -8.17 -14.40 -4.65
CA ALA A 15 -7.01 -13.77 -4.04
C ALA A 15 -7.34 -12.37 -3.49
N MET A 16 -8.20 -11.59 -4.16
CA MET A 16 -8.63 -10.27 -3.68
C MET A 16 -9.60 -10.34 -2.51
N GLU A 17 -10.56 -11.28 -2.52
CA GLU A 17 -11.44 -11.53 -1.39
C GLU A 17 -10.66 -11.89 -0.12
N ARG A 18 -9.55 -12.63 -0.27
CA ARG A 18 -8.64 -12.96 0.83
C ARG A 18 -7.74 -11.80 1.26
N TYR A 19 -7.35 -10.93 0.34
CA TYR A 19 -6.35 -9.89 0.59
C TYR A 19 -6.95 -8.57 1.09
N LEU A 20 -8.05 -8.10 0.49
CA LEU A 20 -8.68 -6.83 0.84
C LEU A 20 -9.06 -6.70 2.33
N PRO A 21 -9.51 -7.76 3.04
CA PRO A 21 -9.79 -7.68 4.47
C PRO A 21 -8.57 -7.40 5.35
N GLN A 22 -7.36 -7.65 4.84
CA GLN A 22 -6.10 -7.37 5.54
C GLN A 22 -5.67 -5.90 5.42
N ILE A 23 -6.33 -5.12 4.56
CA ILE A 23 -6.11 -3.68 4.45
C ILE A 23 -7.22 -2.99 5.25
N PRO A 24 -6.94 -2.28 6.35
CA PRO A 24 -7.95 -1.55 7.11
C PRO A 24 -8.85 -0.64 6.28
N VAL A 25 -8.29 0.03 5.27
CA VAL A 25 -9.03 0.91 4.33
C VAL A 25 -9.87 0.14 3.29
N ARG A 26 -9.78 -1.20 3.25
CA ARG A 26 -10.61 -2.12 2.43
C ARG A 26 -10.58 -1.90 0.91
N ARG A 27 -9.49 -1.33 0.40
CA ARG A 27 -9.23 -1.23 -1.05
C ARG A 27 -7.74 -1.29 -1.34
N LEU A 28 -7.41 -1.54 -2.61
CA LEU A 28 -6.05 -1.35 -3.09
C LEU A 28 -5.69 0.13 -3.11
N GLY A 29 -4.43 0.42 -2.77
CA GLY A 29 -3.84 1.73 -2.97
C GLY A 29 -3.69 2.04 -4.45
N GLN A 30 -3.80 3.33 -4.79
CA GLN A 30 -3.51 3.84 -6.13
C GLN A 30 -2.07 4.36 -6.17
N PRO A 31 -1.37 4.26 -7.31
CA PRO A 31 -0.03 4.83 -7.46
C PRO A 31 0.05 6.32 -7.10
N GLN A 32 -1.03 7.06 -7.32
CA GLN A 32 -1.10 8.48 -7.01
C GLN A 32 -0.94 8.75 -5.51
N GLU A 33 -1.40 7.87 -4.63
CA GLU A 33 -1.28 8.07 -3.16
C GLU A 33 0.18 8.01 -2.70
N ILE A 34 1.02 7.23 -3.39
CA ILE A 34 2.47 7.24 -3.20
C ILE A 34 3.06 8.55 -3.72
N ALA A 35 2.66 8.99 -4.91
CA ALA A 35 3.16 10.22 -5.53
C ALA A 35 2.81 11.45 -4.69
N ASP A 36 1.59 11.54 -4.17
CA ASP A 36 1.13 12.63 -3.31
C ASP A 36 1.92 12.66 -2.00
N THR A 37 2.22 11.50 -1.42
CA THR A 37 3.05 11.39 -0.22
C THR A 37 4.48 11.90 -0.49
N ILE A 38 5.08 11.52 -1.63
CA ILE A 38 6.41 12.00 -2.03
C ILE A 38 6.39 13.52 -2.26
N ALA A 39 5.36 14.04 -2.93
CA ALA A 39 5.22 15.46 -3.21
C ALA A 39 5.12 16.27 -1.91
N TRP A 40 4.36 15.79 -0.93
CA TRP A 40 4.29 16.41 0.39
C TRP A 40 5.65 16.39 1.10
N ILE A 41 6.36 15.24 1.10
CA ILE A 41 7.70 15.15 1.71
C ILE A 41 8.67 16.15 1.07
N ALA A 42 8.64 16.29 -0.25
CA ALA A 42 9.53 17.17 -0.98
C ALA A 42 9.22 18.66 -0.79
N ALA A 43 7.95 19.00 -0.51
CA ALA A 43 7.49 20.39 -0.48
C ALA A 43 7.31 20.96 0.94
N ASP A 44 6.78 20.16 1.89
CA ASP A 44 6.18 20.69 3.12
C ASP A 44 6.47 19.86 4.38
N ALA A 45 7.15 18.71 4.27
CA ALA A 45 7.49 17.94 5.46
C ALA A 45 8.44 18.73 6.40
N PRO A 46 8.30 18.59 7.73
CA PRO A 46 9.17 19.27 8.69
C PRO A 46 10.64 18.97 8.44
N GLY A 47 11.48 20.01 8.40
CA GLY A 47 12.92 19.87 8.14
C GLY A 47 13.72 19.07 9.19
N PHE A 48 13.09 18.69 10.31
CA PHE A 48 13.69 17.81 11.32
C PHE A 48 13.44 16.32 11.04
N MET A 49 12.65 15.98 10.02
CA MET A 49 12.37 14.60 9.64
C MET A 49 13.54 14.01 8.84
N THR A 50 14.10 12.91 9.31
CA THR A 50 15.13 12.16 8.58
C THR A 50 15.10 10.68 8.98
N ALA A 51 15.61 9.81 8.11
CA ALA A 51 15.73 8.36 8.32
C ALA A 51 14.42 7.65 8.70
N GLN A 52 13.27 8.16 8.24
CA GLN A 52 11.96 7.58 8.52
C GLN A 52 11.51 6.64 7.41
N VAL A 53 10.82 5.56 7.79
CA VAL A 53 10.08 4.69 6.88
C VAL A 53 8.60 5.03 7.02
N ILE A 54 8.01 5.59 5.97
CA ILE A 54 6.60 5.99 5.95
C ILE A 54 5.79 4.91 5.24
N ALA A 55 4.91 4.24 5.97
CA ALA A 55 3.99 3.26 5.39
C ALA A 55 2.82 3.97 4.70
N VAL A 56 2.64 3.68 3.41
CA VAL A 56 1.51 4.16 2.60
C VAL A 56 0.78 2.94 2.02
N ASP A 57 0.12 2.19 2.89
CA ASP A 57 -0.41 0.85 2.56
C ASP A 57 -1.83 0.62 3.06
N GLY A 58 -2.58 1.69 3.34
CA GLY A 58 -3.94 1.62 3.86
C GLY A 58 -4.03 0.97 5.25
N GLY A 59 -2.92 0.93 6.00
CA GLY A 59 -2.82 0.36 7.34
C GLY A 59 -2.49 -1.12 7.39
N ARG A 60 -2.15 -1.76 6.25
CA ARG A 60 -1.91 -3.21 6.16
C ARG A 60 -0.73 -3.69 7.02
N SER A 61 0.23 -2.81 7.31
CA SER A 61 1.39 -3.15 8.14
C SER A 61 1.12 -3.11 9.65
N LEU A 62 -0.09 -2.76 10.09
CA LEU A 62 -0.54 -2.74 11.48
C LEU A 62 -1.52 -3.88 11.75
#